data_AF-A0A6J0BLR5-F1
#
_entry.id   AF-A0A6J0BLR5-F1
#
_cell.length_a   1.000
_cell.length_b   1.000
_cell.length_c   1.000
_cell.angle_alpha   90.00
_cell.angle_beta   90.00
_cell.angle_gamma   90.00
#
_symmetry.space_group_name_H-M   'P 1'
#
loop_
_entity.id
_entity.type
_entity.pdbx_description
1 polymer ?
#
loop_
_entity_poly.entity_id
_entity_poly.type
_entity_poly.pdbx_seq_one_letter_code
_entity_poly.pdbx_strand_id
1 'polypeptide(L)'
;MWQADNAPNFEYIKRVFGSCIAPVADCTAKYYNSQLKDDMALADYVDYWITYRDLSDPKNMPLLYLKDWHCVKNNPHIPIYNVPQYFASDWLNEYYTEQEELNDDYMFIYMGPKGTWTPFHADVFSSYSWSANIVGKKRWLLFAPGDEESLRDKHGKLIYDITTSNELLNQTMYPNYDEDRLKRYEIIQQPGEIVFIPSGWHHQVWNLVLIFSTVSTRL
;
A
#
# COMPACT_ATOMS: atom_id res chain seq x y z
N MET A 1 10.45 -18.44 7.80
CA MET A 1 9.32 -17.98 6.97
C MET A 1 8.92 -16.60 7.46
N TRP A 2 8.36 -15.77 6.57
CA TRP A 2 7.97 -14.38 6.84
C TRP A 2 6.90 -14.20 7.92
N GLN A 3 6.07 -15.22 8.13
CA GLN A 3 5.05 -15.23 9.16
C GLN A 3 5.23 -16.42 10.12
N ALA A 4 4.71 -16.25 11.33
CA ALA A 4 4.52 -17.28 12.34
C ALA A 4 3.22 -16.96 13.09
N ASP A 5 2.37 -17.97 13.32
CA ASP A 5 1.13 -17.84 14.12
C ASP A 5 0.20 -16.68 13.70
N ASN A 6 -0.02 -16.50 12.39
CA ASN A 6 -0.81 -15.40 11.83
C ASN A 6 -0.28 -13.98 12.18
N ALA A 7 1.02 -13.86 12.43
CA ALA A 7 1.72 -12.60 12.68
C ALA A 7 3.03 -12.53 11.85
N PRO A 8 3.59 -11.34 11.60
CA PRO A 8 4.92 -11.22 11.02
C PRO A 8 5.96 -11.86 11.95
N ASN A 9 6.85 -12.66 11.38
CA ASN A 9 7.95 -13.25 12.13
C ASN A 9 9.08 -12.24 12.24
N PHE A 10 8.99 -11.34 13.22
CA PHE A 10 9.96 -10.25 13.40
C PHE A 10 11.40 -10.74 13.59
N GLU A 11 11.61 -11.84 14.30
CA GLU A 11 12.96 -12.41 14.48
C GLU A 11 13.56 -12.84 13.13
N TYR A 12 12.78 -13.58 12.32
CA TYR A 12 13.21 -13.98 10.98
C TYR A 12 13.46 -12.77 10.09
N ILE A 13 12.55 -11.80 10.09
CA ILE A 13 12.65 -10.58 9.27
C ILE A 13 13.92 -9.80 9.62
N LYS A 14 14.19 -9.55 10.91
CA LYS A 14 15.42 -8.87 11.34
C LYS A 14 16.66 -9.66 10.98
N ARG A 15 16.66 -10.98 11.21
CA ARG A 15 17.83 -11.83 10.95
C ARG A 15 18.21 -11.87 9.47
N VAL A 16 17.22 -11.95 8.59
CA VAL A 16 17.46 -12.15 7.14
C VAL A 16 17.59 -10.83 6.40
N PHE A 17 16.79 -9.83 6.77
CA PHE A 17 16.66 -8.58 6.01
C PHE A 17 17.00 -7.33 6.82
N GLY A 18 17.48 -7.47 8.06
CA GLY A 18 17.67 -6.34 8.97
C GLY A 18 18.59 -5.23 8.45
N SER A 19 19.59 -5.60 7.63
CA SER A 19 20.50 -4.65 6.98
C SER A 19 19.94 -4.05 5.68
N CYS A 20 18.83 -4.54 5.16
CA CYS A 20 18.18 -3.94 4.00
C CYS A 20 17.65 -2.56 4.37
N ILE A 21 17.84 -1.61 3.47
CA ILE A 21 17.19 -0.30 3.54
C ILE A 21 15.85 -0.40 2.81
N ALA A 22 14.80 0.10 3.43
CA ALA A 22 13.46 0.10 2.88
C ALA A 22 12.79 1.47 3.03
N PRO A 23 11.96 1.86 2.05
CA PRO A 23 11.14 3.07 2.14
C PRO A 23 10.06 2.93 3.22
N VAL A 24 9.94 3.95 4.07
CA VAL A 24 8.99 4.03 5.17
C VAL A 24 8.26 5.37 5.13
N ALA A 25 6.93 5.31 5.06
CA ALA A 25 6.08 6.49 5.03
C ALA A 25 5.49 6.80 6.41
N ASP A 26 5.45 8.07 6.80
CA ASP A 26 4.72 8.53 7.98
C ASP A 26 3.27 8.88 7.60
N CYS A 27 2.33 8.03 8.02
CA CYS A 27 0.90 8.21 7.76
C CYS A 27 0.28 9.42 8.48
N THR A 28 1.01 10.06 9.41
CA THR A 28 0.58 11.29 10.10
C THR A 28 1.12 12.57 9.46
N ALA A 29 2.13 12.45 8.58
CA ALA A 29 2.78 13.58 7.93
C ALA A 29 2.43 13.61 6.43
N LYS A 30 1.49 14.49 6.06
CA LYS A 30 1.11 14.70 4.65
C LYS A 30 2.18 15.49 3.90
N TYR A 31 2.61 14.97 2.74
CA TYR A 31 3.48 15.65 1.80
C TYR A 31 2.77 15.75 0.44
N TYR A 32 2.23 16.93 0.14
CA TYR A 32 1.32 17.16 -1.00
C TYR A 32 0.10 16.23 -0.99
N ASN A 33 0.03 15.26 -1.91
CA ASN A 33 -1.02 14.25 -2.02
C ASN A 33 -0.54 12.84 -1.64
N SER A 34 0.62 12.76 -0.99
CA SER A 34 1.18 11.53 -0.47
C SER A 34 1.56 11.71 1.00
N GLN A 35 2.20 10.70 1.54
CA GLN A 35 2.78 10.69 2.88
C GLN A 35 4.27 11.00 2.78
N LEU A 36 4.83 11.72 3.75
CA LEU A 36 6.26 11.93 3.86
C LEU A 36 6.96 10.57 3.95
N LYS A 37 8.02 10.38 3.17
CA LYS A 37 8.71 9.09 3.04
C LYS A 37 10.20 9.28 3.24
N ASP A 38 10.77 8.46 4.10
CA ASP A 38 12.20 8.37 4.35
C ASP A 38 12.64 6.91 4.24
N ASP A 39 13.94 6.70 4.05
CA ASP A 39 14.52 5.36 4.03
C ASP A 39 14.99 4.98 5.44
N MET A 40 14.72 3.73 5.84
CA MET A 40 15.13 3.20 7.13
C MET A 40 15.67 1.77 7.02
N ALA A 41 16.63 1.41 7.86
CA ALA A 41 17.05 0.02 7.98
C ALA A 41 15.90 -0.83 8.51
N LEU A 42 15.71 -2.01 7.94
CA LEU A 42 14.57 -2.86 8.31
C LEU A 42 14.65 -3.30 9.79
N ALA A 43 15.85 -3.47 10.34
CA ALA A 43 16.02 -3.74 11.76
C ALA A 43 15.40 -2.65 12.64
N ASP A 44 15.65 -1.38 12.29
CA ASP A 44 15.11 -0.22 13.01
C ASP A 44 13.60 -0.10 12.82
N TYR A 45 13.09 -0.39 11.61
CA TYR A 45 11.63 -0.44 11.36
C TYR A 45 10.94 -1.48 12.24
N VAL A 46 11.52 -2.68 12.35
CA VAL A 46 10.95 -3.74 13.17
C VAL A 46 10.99 -3.37 14.65
N ASP A 47 12.07 -2.76 15.14
CA ASP A 47 12.16 -2.30 16.54
C ASP A 47 11.15 -1.20 16.84
N TYR A 48 10.98 -0.25 15.93
CA TYR A 48 9.89 0.72 15.97
C TYR A 48 8.52 0.01 16.07
N TRP A 49 8.26 -0.96 15.20
CA TRP A 49 6.93 -1.58 15.10
C TRP A 49 6.61 -2.43 16.33
N ILE A 50 7.58 -3.17 16.87
CA ILE A 50 7.42 -3.89 18.15
C ILE A 50 7.05 -2.91 19.25
N THR A 51 7.80 -1.80 19.35
CA THR A 51 7.53 -0.75 20.34
C THR A 51 6.14 -0.14 20.16
N TYR A 52 5.77 0.23 18.93
CA TYR A 52 4.48 0.83 18.60
C TYR A 52 3.31 -0.08 18.97
N ARG A 53 3.44 -1.39 18.71
CA ARG A 53 2.42 -2.41 19.01
C ARG A 53 2.19 -2.55 20.52
N ASP A 54 3.26 -2.47 21.31
CA ASP A 54 3.22 -2.78 22.74
C ASP A 54 2.81 -1.57 23.59
N LEU A 55 2.66 -0.38 22.98
CA LEU A 55 2.13 0.82 23.64
C LEU A 55 0.61 0.77 23.83
N SER A 56 0.16 1.22 25.01
CA SER A 56 -1.26 1.39 25.32
C SER A 56 -1.87 2.64 24.67
N ASP A 57 -1.09 3.70 24.48
CA ASP A 57 -1.48 4.92 23.77
C ASP A 57 -0.33 5.44 22.88
N PRO A 58 -0.31 5.09 21.58
CA PRO A 58 0.79 5.43 20.67
C PRO A 58 0.72 6.87 20.11
N LYS A 59 -0.13 7.76 20.64
CA LYS A 59 -0.34 9.13 20.12
C LYS A 59 0.91 9.99 19.96
N ASN A 60 1.97 9.69 20.72
CA ASN A 60 3.23 10.46 20.68
C ASN A 60 4.27 9.86 19.71
N MET A 61 3.94 8.79 19.00
CA MET A 61 4.82 8.18 17.98
C MET A 61 4.22 8.36 16.58
N PRO A 62 5.07 8.57 15.56
CA PRO A 62 4.60 8.59 14.18
C PRO A 62 4.00 7.23 13.80
N LEU A 63 3.04 7.22 12.89
CA LEU A 63 2.43 5.99 12.36
C LEU A 63 3.16 5.61 11.08
N LEU A 64 4.19 4.78 11.20
CA LEU A 64 5.09 4.45 10.10
C LEU A 64 4.64 3.22 9.34
N TYR A 65 4.66 3.32 8.01
CA TYR A 65 4.25 2.28 7.08
C TYR A 65 5.36 1.97 6.10
N LEU A 66 5.96 0.78 6.20
CA LEU A 66 6.91 0.31 5.19
C LEU A 66 6.12 -0.11 3.95
N LYS A 67 6.34 0.61 2.87
CA LYS A 67 5.58 0.47 1.63
C LYS A 67 6.44 0.76 0.42
N ASP A 68 6.10 0.16 -0.71
CA ASP A 68 6.85 0.28 -1.97
C ASP A 68 8.28 -0.30 -1.86
N TRP A 69 8.48 -1.33 -1.03
CA TRP A 69 9.80 -1.95 -0.85
C TRP A 69 10.08 -3.00 -1.93
N HIS A 70 11.06 -2.70 -2.79
CA HIS A 70 11.61 -3.54 -3.88
C HIS A 70 12.40 -4.76 -3.36
N CYS A 71 11.78 -5.57 -2.49
CA CYS A 71 12.47 -6.66 -1.79
C CYS A 71 12.91 -7.78 -2.74
N VAL A 72 12.09 -8.10 -3.75
CA VAL A 72 12.35 -9.18 -4.73
C VAL A 72 13.60 -8.86 -5.53
N LYS A 73 13.64 -7.68 -6.18
CA LYS A 73 14.81 -7.18 -6.91
C LYS A 73 16.06 -7.12 -6.04
N ASN A 74 15.95 -6.59 -4.81
CA ASN A 74 17.11 -6.40 -3.95
C ASN A 74 17.63 -7.69 -3.30
N ASN A 75 16.86 -8.79 -3.35
CA ASN A 75 17.22 -10.07 -2.73
C ASN A 75 16.89 -11.26 -3.66
N PRO A 76 17.46 -11.32 -4.89
CA PRO A 76 17.03 -12.25 -5.93
C PRO A 76 17.28 -13.72 -5.60
N HIS A 77 18.17 -14.01 -4.65
CA HIS A 77 18.48 -15.36 -4.19
C HIS A 77 17.49 -15.89 -3.13
N ILE A 78 16.60 -15.04 -2.63
CA ILE A 78 15.62 -15.42 -1.61
C ILE A 78 14.26 -15.56 -2.29
N PRO A 79 13.63 -16.74 -2.28
CA PRO A 79 12.31 -16.91 -2.86
C PRO A 79 11.26 -16.25 -1.97
N ILE A 80 10.93 -14.98 -2.28
CA ILE A 80 10.00 -14.16 -1.48
C ILE A 80 8.57 -14.70 -1.62
N TYR A 81 8.09 -14.90 -2.85
CA TYR A 81 6.80 -15.48 -3.18
C TYR A 81 6.81 -16.04 -4.61
N ASN A 82 5.80 -16.85 -4.95
CA ASN A 82 5.55 -17.30 -6.31
C ASN A 82 4.37 -16.53 -6.90
N VAL A 83 4.50 -16.07 -8.14
CA VAL A 83 3.41 -15.41 -8.87
C VAL A 83 2.33 -16.45 -9.22
N PRO A 84 1.06 -16.24 -8.85
CA PRO A 84 -0.04 -17.11 -9.27
C PRO A 84 -0.18 -17.13 -10.80
N GLN A 85 -0.55 -18.29 -11.37
CA GLN A 85 -0.64 -18.47 -12.83
C GLN A 85 -1.55 -17.44 -13.54
N TYR A 86 -2.59 -16.96 -12.86
CA TYR A 86 -3.55 -15.97 -13.40
C TYR A 86 -2.92 -14.60 -13.61
N PHE A 87 -1.82 -14.34 -12.91
CA PHE A 87 -1.05 -13.12 -13.00
C PHE A 87 0.31 -13.43 -13.61
N ALA A 88 0.49 -14.43 -14.47
CA ALA A 88 1.83 -14.75 -14.99
C ALA A 88 2.35 -13.71 -16.00
N SER A 89 1.47 -13.12 -16.82
CA SER A 89 1.81 -12.05 -17.76
C SER A 89 2.23 -10.79 -16.98
N ASP A 90 3.42 -10.28 -17.24
CA ASP A 90 4.00 -9.15 -16.50
C ASP A 90 4.79 -8.20 -17.41
N TRP A 91 4.15 -7.55 -18.38
CA TRP A 91 4.93 -6.83 -19.39
C TRP A 91 5.77 -5.71 -18.80
N LEU A 92 5.32 -5.14 -17.69
CA LEU A 92 6.07 -4.14 -16.95
C LEU A 92 7.35 -4.73 -16.36
N ASN A 93 7.29 -5.81 -15.58
CA ASN A 93 8.51 -6.39 -15.00
C ASN A 93 9.36 -7.16 -16.02
N GLU A 94 8.76 -7.71 -17.08
CA GLU A 94 9.47 -8.29 -18.22
C GLU A 94 10.37 -7.23 -18.88
N TYR A 95 9.82 -6.03 -19.13
CA TYR A 95 10.59 -4.89 -19.65
C TYR A 95 11.77 -4.51 -18.74
N TYR A 96 11.57 -4.41 -17.43
CA TYR A 96 12.66 -4.08 -16.51
C TYR A 96 13.69 -5.21 -16.36
N THR A 97 13.28 -6.46 -16.52
CA THR A 97 14.21 -7.61 -16.53
C THR A 97 15.10 -7.58 -17.76
N GLU A 98 14.57 -7.14 -18.92
CA GLU A 98 15.35 -6.99 -20.16
C GLU A 98 16.24 -5.73 -20.18
N GLN A 99 15.94 -4.73 -19.35
CA GLN A 99 16.63 -3.44 -19.26
C GLN A 99 17.29 -3.28 -17.88
N GLU A 100 18.22 -4.16 -17.54
CA GLU A 100 18.87 -4.23 -16.22
C GLU A 100 19.45 -2.88 -15.75
N GLU A 101 19.90 -2.04 -16.69
CA GLU A 101 20.42 -0.70 -16.43
C GLU A 101 19.41 0.26 -15.78
N LEU A 102 18.10 0.02 -15.93
CA LEU A 102 17.06 0.81 -15.27
C LEU A 102 16.97 0.52 -13.78
N ASN A 103 17.45 -0.65 -13.34
CA ASN A 103 17.53 -1.07 -11.94
C ASN A 103 16.22 -0.85 -11.15
N ASP A 104 15.09 -1.23 -11.76
CA ASP A 104 13.76 -1.05 -11.16
C ASP A 104 12.88 -2.30 -11.27
N ASP A 105 11.85 -2.38 -10.43
CA ASP A 105 10.80 -3.40 -10.50
C ASP A 105 9.49 -2.87 -9.91
N TYR A 106 8.40 -3.52 -10.26
CA TYR A 106 7.05 -3.21 -9.83
C TYR A 106 6.49 -4.33 -8.94
N MET A 107 7.34 -4.81 -8.05
CA MET A 107 7.06 -5.85 -7.06
C MET A 107 7.43 -5.36 -5.67
N PHE A 108 6.41 -5.14 -4.86
CA PHE A 108 6.53 -4.39 -3.62
C PHE A 108 6.11 -5.23 -2.41
N ILE A 109 6.81 -5.05 -1.31
CA ILE A 109 6.37 -5.50 0.01
C ILE A 109 5.79 -4.32 0.77
N TYR A 110 4.67 -4.58 1.45
CA TYR A 110 4.00 -3.65 2.35
C TYR A 110 3.84 -4.30 3.72
N MET A 111 4.26 -3.60 4.77
CA MET A 111 4.13 -4.08 6.15
C MET A 111 3.95 -2.90 7.10
N GLY A 112 3.10 -3.06 8.12
CA GLY A 112 2.96 -2.03 9.14
C GLY A 112 1.88 -2.30 10.19
N PRO A 113 1.88 -1.48 11.26
CA PRO A 113 0.92 -1.59 12.34
C PRO A 113 -0.50 -1.24 11.89
N LYS A 114 -1.47 -1.62 12.73
CA LYS A 114 -2.86 -1.22 12.59
C LYS A 114 -2.97 0.30 12.39
N GLY A 115 -3.82 0.72 11.47
CA GLY A 115 -4.11 2.12 11.18
C GLY A 115 -3.26 2.71 10.06
N THR A 116 -2.15 2.08 9.68
CA THR A 116 -1.40 2.47 8.47
C THR A 116 -2.28 2.38 7.23
N TRP A 117 -2.08 3.27 6.27
CA TRP A 117 -2.99 3.41 5.14
C TRP A 117 -2.31 4.04 3.93
N THR A 118 -2.91 3.85 2.75
CA THR A 118 -2.47 4.46 1.50
C THR A 118 -3.53 5.46 1.02
N PRO A 119 -3.14 6.72 0.73
CA PRO A 119 -4.03 7.74 0.19
C PRO A 119 -4.76 7.34 -1.08
N PHE A 120 -5.83 8.06 -1.40
CA PHE A 120 -6.63 7.78 -2.59
C PHE A 120 -5.81 8.02 -3.87
N HIS A 121 -5.69 6.98 -4.70
CA HIS A 121 -4.88 7.00 -5.93
C HIS A 121 -5.34 5.92 -6.92
N ALA A 122 -4.84 5.98 -8.15
CA ALA A 122 -4.85 4.86 -9.09
C ALA A 122 -3.40 4.46 -9.40
N ASP A 123 -3.20 3.22 -9.82
CA ASP A 123 -1.88 2.71 -10.17
C ASP A 123 -1.30 3.45 -11.40
N VAL A 124 0.02 3.64 -11.41
CA VAL A 124 0.74 4.38 -12.45
C VAL A 124 0.70 3.65 -13.80
N PHE A 125 1.00 4.36 -14.89
CA PHE A 125 1.02 3.83 -16.27
C PHE A 125 -0.29 3.21 -16.76
N SER A 126 -1.42 3.46 -16.08
CA SER A 126 -2.66 2.72 -16.33
C SER A 126 -2.44 1.21 -16.24
N SER A 127 -1.55 0.79 -15.34
CA SER A 127 -1.33 -0.62 -14.99
C SER A 127 -2.52 -1.19 -14.22
N TYR A 128 -2.61 -2.52 -14.19
CA TYR A 128 -3.39 -3.22 -13.19
C TYR A 128 -2.44 -3.72 -12.09
N SER A 129 -2.99 -4.09 -10.94
CA SER A 129 -2.20 -4.68 -9.86
C SER A 129 -2.92 -5.82 -9.16
N TRP A 130 -2.16 -6.60 -8.40
CA TRP A 130 -2.72 -7.54 -7.45
C TRP A 130 -1.99 -7.45 -6.12
N SER A 131 -2.75 -7.57 -5.04
CA SER A 131 -2.25 -7.56 -3.66
C SER A 131 -2.59 -8.88 -2.99
N ALA A 132 -1.57 -9.65 -2.61
CA ALA A 132 -1.71 -10.83 -1.77
C ALA A 132 -1.49 -10.46 -0.30
N ASN A 133 -2.52 -10.69 0.52
CA ASN A 133 -2.44 -10.40 1.94
C ASN A 133 -1.98 -11.64 2.70
N ILE A 134 -0.81 -11.58 3.33
CA ILE A 134 -0.19 -12.74 3.99
C ILE A 134 -0.61 -12.78 5.46
N VAL A 135 -0.56 -11.63 6.13
CA VAL A 135 -0.95 -11.44 7.51
C VAL A 135 -1.86 -10.21 7.63
N GLY A 136 -2.86 -10.30 8.50
CA GLY A 136 -3.70 -9.18 8.88
C GLY A 136 -4.95 -9.01 8.02
N LYS A 137 -5.57 -7.84 8.08
CA LYS A 137 -6.77 -7.52 7.31
C LYS A 137 -6.67 -6.13 6.73
N LYS A 138 -7.07 -5.99 5.46
CA LYS A 138 -7.11 -4.71 4.76
C LYS A 138 -8.54 -4.34 4.39
N ARG A 139 -8.87 -3.06 4.51
CA ARG A 139 -10.09 -2.48 3.96
C ARG A 139 -9.72 -1.72 2.70
N TRP A 140 -10.34 -2.10 1.59
CA TRP A 140 -10.21 -1.43 0.31
C TRP A 140 -11.49 -0.68 0.01
N LEU A 141 -11.36 0.57 -0.42
CA LEU A 141 -12.41 1.34 -1.04
C LEU A 141 -12.02 1.53 -2.50
N LEU A 142 -12.85 1.08 -3.43
CA LEU A 142 -12.57 1.11 -4.87
C LEU A 142 -13.66 1.87 -5.63
N PHE A 143 -13.23 2.60 -6.65
CA PHE A 143 -14.04 3.46 -7.50
C PHE A 143 -13.71 3.13 -8.96
N ALA A 144 -14.75 2.97 -9.78
CA ALA A 144 -14.56 2.67 -11.17
C ALA A 144 -13.97 3.90 -11.89
N PRO A 145 -13.24 3.71 -13.02
CA PRO A 145 -12.75 4.83 -13.81
C PRO A 145 -13.89 5.79 -14.18
N GLY A 146 -13.72 7.08 -13.89
CA GLY A 146 -14.70 8.15 -14.05
C GLY A 146 -15.44 8.53 -12.76
N ASP A 147 -15.58 7.61 -11.79
CA ASP A 147 -16.22 7.94 -10.50
C ASP A 147 -15.34 8.87 -9.65
N GLU A 148 -14.02 8.91 -9.88
CA GLU A 148 -13.11 9.82 -9.20
C GLU A 148 -13.35 11.30 -9.51
N GLU A 149 -14.07 11.62 -10.59
CA GLU A 149 -14.36 13.01 -10.98
C GLU A 149 -15.22 13.73 -9.94
N SER A 150 -16.09 13.00 -9.23
CA SER A 150 -16.83 13.51 -8.08
C SER A 150 -15.97 13.71 -6.83
N LEU A 151 -14.73 13.22 -6.84
CA LEU A 151 -13.76 13.32 -5.74
C LEU A 151 -12.62 14.30 -6.04
N ARG A 152 -12.76 15.09 -7.12
CA ARG A 152 -11.85 16.19 -7.46
C ARG A 152 -12.36 17.51 -6.89
N ASP A 153 -11.43 18.31 -6.41
CA ASP A 153 -11.69 19.70 -6.07
C ASP A 153 -11.86 20.56 -7.34
N LYS A 154 -12.25 21.84 -7.17
CA LYS A 154 -12.44 22.79 -8.28
C LYS A 154 -11.16 23.07 -9.10
N HIS A 155 -9.99 22.65 -8.60
CA HIS A 155 -8.69 22.75 -9.28
C HIS A 155 -8.31 21.45 -9.98
N GLY A 156 -9.19 20.43 -9.98
CA GLY A 156 -8.97 19.12 -10.60
C GLY A 156 -8.15 18.16 -9.74
N LYS A 157 -7.84 18.54 -8.49
CA LYS A 157 -7.02 17.75 -7.58
C LYS A 157 -7.87 16.74 -6.84
N LEU A 158 -7.45 15.48 -6.85
CA LEU A 158 -8.11 14.42 -6.09
C LEU A 158 -7.96 14.66 -4.58
N ILE A 159 -9.03 14.32 -3.85
CA ILE A 159 -8.99 14.28 -2.39
C ILE A 159 -7.94 13.29 -1.89
N TYR A 160 -7.26 13.66 -0.81
CA TYR A 160 -6.22 12.84 -0.20
C TYR A 160 -6.79 11.66 0.59
N ASP A 161 -7.83 11.93 1.38
CA ASP A 161 -8.54 10.96 2.20
C ASP A 161 -10.04 11.02 1.90
N ILE A 162 -10.58 9.97 1.29
CA ILE A 162 -12.01 9.90 0.96
C ILE A 162 -12.90 9.69 2.19
N THR A 163 -12.32 9.37 3.35
CA THR A 163 -13.07 9.18 4.60
C THR A 163 -13.32 10.50 5.35
N THR A 164 -12.62 11.58 4.99
CA THR A 164 -12.86 12.92 5.55
C THR A 164 -14.06 13.60 4.89
N SER A 165 -15.27 13.13 5.26
CA SER A 165 -16.55 13.61 4.71
C SER A 165 -16.73 15.13 4.79
N ASN A 166 -16.26 15.78 5.86
CA ASN A 166 -16.41 17.23 6.02
C ASN A 166 -15.75 18.06 4.91
N GLU A 167 -14.65 17.57 4.31
CA GLU A 167 -13.99 18.25 3.20
C GLU A 167 -14.83 18.14 1.92
N LEU A 168 -15.33 16.94 1.62
CA LEU A 168 -16.16 16.66 0.44
C LEU A 168 -17.51 17.40 0.48
N LEU A 169 -18.07 17.61 1.67
CA LEU A 169 -19.33 18.35 1.85
C LEU A 169 -19.20 19.85 1.53
N ASN A 170 -17.99 20.39 1.38
CA ASN A 170 -17.79 21.75 0.91
C ASN A 170 -18.04 21.86 -0.60
N GLN A 171 -19.28 22.12 -0.99
CA GLN A 171 -19.69 22.27 -2.40
C GLN A 171 -18.98 23.39 -3.16
N THR A 172 -18.39 24.38 -2.46
CA THR A 172 -17.57 25.41 -3.14
C THR A 172 -16.22 24.85 -3.56
N MET A 173 -15.70 23.89 -2.78
CA MET A 173 -14.42 23.23 -3.05
C MET A 173 -14.59 22.00 -3.94
N TYR A 174 -15.64 21.21 -3.73
CA TYR A 174 -15.98 19.99 -4.45
C TYR A 174 -17.36 20.12 -5.12
N PRO A 175 -17.48 20.90 -6.21
CA PRO A 175 -18.77 21.18 -6.84
C PRO A 175 -19.43 19.96 -7.50
N ASN A 176 -18.64 18.92 -7.81
CA ASN A 176 -19.11 17.70 -8.46
C ASN A 176 -19.37 16.55 -7.47
N TYR A 177 -19.15 16.77 -6.17
CA TYR A 177 -19.37 15.75 -5.16
C TYR A 177 -20.87 15.55 -4.91
N ASP A 178 -21.32 14.31 -5.07
CA ASP A 178 -22.70 13.87 -4.81
C ASP A 178 -22.64 12.48 -4.17
N GLU A 179 -22.84 12.42 -2.85
CA GLU A 179 -22.74 11.18 -2.08
C GLU A 179 -23.77 10.13 -2.53
N ASP A 180 -24.97 10.55 -2.95
CA ASP A 180 -26.05 9.64 -3.35
C ASP A 180 -25.78 9.00 -4.72
N ARG A 181 -24.94 9.64 -5.55
CA ARG A 181 -24.56 9.14 -6.88
C ARG A 181 -23.23 8.40 -6.90
N LEU A 182 -22.36 8.67 -5.93
CA LEU A 182 -21.02 8.11 -5.89
C LEU A 182 -21.07 6.62 -5.53
N LYS A 183 -20.77 5.77 -6.51
CA LYS A 183 -20.65 4.33 -6.29
C LYS A 183 -19.27 4.01 -5.74
N ARG A 184 -19.24 3.21 -4.67
CA ARG A 184 -18.01 2.67 -4.08
C ARG A 184 -18.15 1.19 -3.82
N TYR A 185 -17.08 0.45 -4.07
CA TYR A 185 -16.95 -0.95 -3.69
C TYR A 185 -16.08 -1.04 -2.45
N GLU A 186 -16.54 -1.78 -1.45
CA GLU A 186 -15.80 -2.00 -0.21
C GLU A 186 -15.43 -3.47 -0.08
N ILE A 187 -14.15 -3.76 0.15
CA ILE A 187 -13.62 -5.12 0.32
C ILE A 187 -12.87 -5.19 1.64
N ILE A 188 -13.18 -6.19 2.47
CA ILE A 188 -12.38 -6.55 3.65
C ILE A 188 -11.56 -7.80 3.32
N GLN A 189 -10.34 -7.57 2.87
CA GLN A 189 -9.40 -8.62 2.49
C GLN A 189 -8.85 -9.35 3.74
N GLN A 190 -9.01 -10.66 3.77
CA GLN A 190 -8.52 -11.58 4.81
C GLN A 190 -7.10 -12.09 4.50
N PRO A 191 -6.40 -12.73 5.46
CA PRO A 191 -5.17 -13.46 5.17
C PRO A 191 -5.39 -14.57 4.14
N GLY A 192 -4.46 -14.73 3.20
CA GLY A 192 -4.51 -15.71 2.12
C GLY A 192 -5.31 -15.26 0.89
N GLU A 193 -6.03 -14.14 0.96
CA GLU A 193 -6.79 -13.61 -0.17
C GLU A 193 -5.94 -12.70 -1.06
N ILE A 194 -6.28 -12.70 -2.35
CA ILE A 194 -5.70 -11.80 -3.35
C ILE A 194 -6.79 -10.85 -3.84
N VAL A 195 -6.51 -9.55 -3.81
CA VAL A 195 -7.33 -8.52 -4.46
C VAL A 195 -6.66 -8.14 -5.78
N PHE A 196 -7.43 -8.19 -6.87
CA PHE A 196 -7.03 -7.67 -8.18
C PHE A 196 -7.62 -6.28 -8.37
N ILE A 197 -6.79 -5.31 -8.76
CA ILE A 197 -7.16 -3.93 -9.05
C ILE A 197 -7.06 -3.73 -10.57
N PRO A 198 -8.18 -3.58 -11.28
CA PRO A 198 -8.13 -3.32 -12.72
C PRO A 198 -7.55 -1.94 -13.02
N SER A 199 -7.06 -1.78 -14.25
CA SER A 199 -6.49 -0.52 -14.71
C SER A 199 -7.44 0.68 -14.52
N GLY A 200 -6.89 1.78 -14.01
CA GLY A 200 -7.59 3.04 -13.79
C GLY A 200 -8.54 3.06 -12.59
N TRP A 201 -8.67 1.95 -11.83
CA TRP A 201 -9.50 1.93 -10.63
C TRP A 201 -8.83 2.67 -9.50
N HIS A 202 -9.45 3.77 -9.10
CA HIS A 202 -8.98 4.54 -7.95
C HIS A 202 -9.35 3.80 -6.66
N HIS A 203 -8.43 3.81 -5.71
CA HIS A 203 -8.59 3.08 -4.48
C HIS A 203 -7.88 3.72 -3.28
N GLN A 204 -8.41 3.45 -2.10
CA GLN A 204 -7.80 3.80 -0.81
C GLN A 204 -7.78 2.55 0.06
N VAL A 205 -6.68 2.35 0.79
CA VAL A 205 -6.44 1.09 1.53
C VAL A 205 -6.06 1.38 2.97
N TRP A 206 -6.73 0.70 3.90
CA TRP A 206 -6.48 0.80 5.34
C TRP A 206 -6.11 -0.55 5.93
N ASN A 207 -5.07 -0.58 6.74
CA ASN A 207 -4.66 -1.77 7.48
C ASN A 207 -5.43 -1.82 8.81
N LEU A 208 -6.41 -2.73 8.91
CA LEU A 208 -7.35 -2.79 10.04
C LEU A 208 -6.76 -3.43 11.30
N VAL A 209 -5.70 -4.21 11.12
CA VAL A 209 -4.87 -4.83 12.15
C VAL A 209 -3.41 -4.75 11.70
N LEU A 210 -2.48 -5.34 12.44
CA LEU A 210 -1.10 -5.52 11.95
C LEU A 210 -1.10 -6.31 10.63
N ILE A 211 -0.30 -5.90 9.65
CA ILE A 211 -0.29 -6.53 8.31
C ILE A 211 1.10 -6.88 7.81
N PHE A 212 1.17 -7.92 6.99
CA PHE A 212 2.28 -8.19 6.07
C PHE A 212 1.67 -8.64 4.74
N SER A 213 2.06 -8.00 3.65
CA SER A 213 1.46 -8.22 2.34
C SER A 213 2.45 -7.97 1.23
N THR A 214 2.23 -8.62 0.09
CA THR A 214 2.99 -8.41 -1.13
C THR A 214 2.06 -7.87 -2.20
N VAL A 215 2.56 -6.99 -3.04
CA VAL A 215 1.84 -6.39 -4.17
C VAL A 215 2.74 -6.47 -5.39
N SER A 216 2.16 -6.71 -6.56
CA SER A 216 2.84 -6.59 -7.85
C SER A 216 1.93 -5.81 -8.79
N THR A 217 2.48 -4.79 -9.46
CA THR A 217 1.80 -4.01 -10.50
C THR A 217 2.33 -4.43 -11.88
N ARG A 218 1.46 -4.38 -12.89
CA ARG A 218 1.66 -5.06 -14.18
C ARG A 218 0.99 -4.32 -15.34
N LEU A 219 1.54 -4.49 -16.54
CA LEU A 219 0.93 -4.10 -17.81
C LEU A 219 0.59 -5.35 -18.63
#